data_AF-A0A817JH22-F1
#
_entry.id   AF-A0A817JH22-F1
#
_cell.length_a   1.000
_cell.length_b   1.000
_cell.length_c   1.000
_cell.angle_alpha   90.00
_cell.angle_beta   90.00
_cell.angle_gamma   90.00
#
_symmetry.space_group_name_H-M   'P 1'
#
loop_
_entity.id
_entity.type
_entity.pdbx_description
1 polymer ?
#
loop_
_entity_poly.entity_id
_entity_poly.type
_entity_poly.pdbx_seq_one_letter_code
_entity_poly.pdbx_strand_id
1 'polypeptide(L)'
;MAKRCLIETCKREAETYCYHCSNDVCTKHYLEHKKSIQEQLHPLVDEINFIYEHIHYDDKNKTKSIPQYLINVYSQLDKWKTDCYHHIDIVYQRIRSQIENIAKSHQHEETQKTIHNIESLEKLRQQIKELLKEGDVTYRQLETMKRQLEELKKKEQEPIKYPDIRIITQKIDVEKHVSVTTDIKHSTEKQQQPRSPQKISPNKNSFVHHRFVGWSSSGQTIEKCPMCSEIFPLSMTMADRTVHINDHLPD
;
A
#
# COMPACT_ATOMS: atom_id res chain seq x y z
N MET A 1 -81.00 10.15 -33.37
CA MET A 1 -80.00 10.20 -34.45
C MET A 1 -78.95 9.16 -34.13
N ALA A 2 -78.47 8.39 -35.12
CA ALA A 2 -77.33 7.51 -34.89
C ALA A 2 -76.05 8.34 -34.71
N LYS A 3 -75.15 7.90 -33.84
CA LYS A 3 -73.79 8.46 -33.74
C LYS A 3 -73.01 8.07 -34.99
N ARG A 4 -72.10 8.93 -35.46
CA ARG A 4 -71.11 8.56 -36.48
C ARG A 4 -69.82 8.09 -35.81
N CYS A 5 -69.09 7.19 -36.46
CA CYS A 5 -67.76 6.77 -36.04
C CYS A 5 -66.82 7.98 -35.97
N LEU A 6 -66.17 8.23 -34.83
CA LEU A 6 -65.33 9.42 -34.57
C LEU A 6 -63.97 9.45 -35.31
N ILE A 7 -63.78 8.58 -36.31
CA ILE A 7 -62.59 8.57 -37.16
C ILE A 7 -62.93 9.38 -38.41
N GLU A 8 -62.17 10.45 -38.66
CA GLU A 8 -62.54 11.54 -39.58
C GLU A 8 -62.91 11.11 -41.00
N THR A 9 -62.31 10.03 -41.49
CA THR A 9 -62.56 9.45 -42.83
C THR A 9 -63.78 8.51 -42.89
N CYS A 10 -64.41 8.22 -41.75
CA CYS A 10 -65.45 7.21 -41.63
C CYS A 10 -66.86 7.78 -41.83
N LYS A 11 -67.58 7.29 -42.85
CA LYS A 11 -69.00 7.60 -43.09
C LYS A 11 -69.97 6.61 -42.43
N ARG A 12 -69.47 5.65 -41.63
CA ARG A 12 -70.29 4.62 -40.97
C ARG A 12 -70.81 5.12 -39.63
N GLU A 13 -71.94 4.56 -39.20
CA GLU A 13 -72.49 4.77 -37.86
C GLU A 13 -71.56 4.12 -36.81
N ALA A 14 -71.58 4.64 -35.59
CA ALA A 14 -70.85 4.04 -34.48
C ALA A 14 -71.70 2.93 -33.83
N GLU A 15 -71.10 1.76 -33.70
CA GLU A 15 -71.74 0.52 -33.25
C GLU A 15 -71.16 0.05 -31.90
N THR A 16 -69.95 0.51 -31.57
CA THR A 16 -69.14 0.06 -30.43
C THR A 16 -68.39 1.22 -29.80
N TYR A 17 -68.23 1.23 -28.48
CA TYR A 17 -67.41 2.21 -27.77
C TYR A 17 -66.05 1.61 -27.41
N CYS A 18 -64.96 2.24 -27.84
CA CYS A 18 -63.62 1.85 -27.46
C CYS A 18 -63.20 2.57 -26.17
N TYR A 19 -63.24 1.87 -25.03
CA TYR A 19 -62.83 2.42 -23.73
C TYR A 19 -61.36 2.86 -23.68
N HIS A 20 -60.46 2.24 -24.46
CA HIS A 20 -59.04 2.61 -24.49
C HIS A 20 -58.81 3.97 -25.16
N CYS A 21 -59.51 4.26 -26.26
CA CYS A 21 -59.46 5.55 -26.96
C CYS A 21 -60.57 6.53 -26.52
N SER A 22 -61.43 6.14 -25.56
CA SER A 22 -62.63 6.87 -25.13
C SER A 22 -63.61 7.26 -26.26
N ASN A 23 -63.63 6.54 -27.38
CA ASN A 23 -64.28 6.95 -28.63
C ASN A 23 -65.37 5.99 -29.13
N ASP A 24 -66.49 6.55 -29.62
CA ASP A 24 -67.52 5.86 -30.40
C ASP A 24 -67.01 5.51 -31.82
N VAL A 25 -67.01 4.23 -32.18
CA VAL A 25 -66.47 3.72 -33.45
C VAL A 25 -67.37 2.64 -34.09
N CYS A 26 -67.27 2.47 -35.41
CA CYS A 26 -67.88 1.31 -36.09
C CYS A 26 -67.09 0.03 -35.83
N THR A 27 -67.75 -1.13 -35.92
CA THR A 27 -67.18 -2.45 -35.62
C THR A 27 -65.92 -2.72 -36.45
N LYS A 28 -65.84 -2.25 -37.71
CA LYS A 28 -64.63 -2.38 -38.53
C LYS A 28 -63.41 -1.73 -37.87
N HIS A 29 -63.51 -0.45 -37.52
CA HIS A 29 -62.39 0.28 -36.90
C HIS A 29 -62.09 -0.22 -35.49
N TYR A 30 -63.08 -0.70 -34.74
CA TYR A 30 -62.85 -1.37 -33.46
C TYR A 30 -62.00 -2.65 -33.63
N LEU A 31 -62.31 -3.47 -34.63
CA LEU A 31 -61.54 -4.70 -34.93
C LEU A 31 -60.14 -4.38 -35.47
N GLU A 32 -59.99 -3.37 -36.32
CA GLU A 32 -58.68 -2.93 -36.83
C GLU A 32 -57.81 -2.34 -35.72
N HIS A 33 -58.37 -1.56 -34.80
CA HIS A 33 -57.68 -1.05 -33.62
C HIS A 33 -57.30 -2.17 -32.64
N LYS A 34 -58.22 -3.10 -32.34
CA LYS A 34 -57.94 -4.28 -31.51
C LYS A 34 -56.80 -5.11 -32.13
N LYS A 35 -56.84 -5.35 -33.44
CA LYS A 35 -55.79 -6.07 -34.16
C LYS A 35 -54.45 -5.34 -34.05
N SER A 36 -54.42 -4.03 -34.27
CA SER A 36 -53.19 -3.22 -34.16
C SER A 36 -52.59 -3.23 -32.74
N ILE A 37 -53.40 -3.31 -31.69
CA ILE A 37 -52.90 -3.52 -30.31
C ILE A 37 -52.33 -4.95 -30.15
N GLN A 38 -53.03 -5.97 -30.65
CA GLN A 38 -52.55 -7.36 -30.57
C GLN A 38 -51.25 -7.59 -31.36
N GLU A 39 -51.07 -6.90 -32.49
CA GLU A 39 -49.85 -6.93 -33.30
C GLU A 39 -48.64 -6.27 -32.58
N GLN A 40 -48.86 -5.37 -31.63
CA GLN A 40 -47.80 -4.79 -30.79
C GLN A 40 -47.35 -5.72 -29.65
N LEU A 41 -48.15 -6.72 -29.26
CA LEU A 41 -47.78 -7.65 -28.19
C LEU A 41 -46.62 -8.58 -28.58
N HIS A 42 -46.53 -8.97 -29.85
CA HIS A 42 -45.46 -9.87 -30.32
C HIS A 42 -44.06 -9.21 -30.22
N PRO A 43 -43.81 -8.02 -30.80
CA PRO A 43 -42.53 -7.31 -30.63
C PRO A 43 -42.14 -7.08 -29.17
N LEU A 44 -43.10 -6.79 -28.28
CA LEU A 44 -42.82 -6.59 -26.85
C LEU A 44 -42.41 -7.90 -26.15
N VAL A 45 -43.01 -9.04 -26.51
CA VAL A 45 -42.58 -10.36 -26.02
C VAL A 45 -41.19 -10.70 -26.54
N ASP A 46 -40.90 -10.42 -27.81
CA ASP A 46 -39.59 -10.66 -28.41
C ASP A 46 -38.50 -9.77 -27.79
N GLU A 47 -38.79 -8.50 -27.49
CA GLU A 47 -37.88 -7.57 -26.79
C GLU A 47 -37.63 -8.02 -25.33
N ILE A 48 -38.66 -8.43 -24.60
CA ILE A 48 -38.53 -8.97 -23.24
C ILE A 48 -37.68 -10.25 -23.24
N ASN A 49 -37.92 -11.16 -24.18
CA ASN A 49 -37.14 -12.38 -24.33
C ASN A 49 -35.68 -12.09 -24.68
N PHE A 50 -35.41 -11.15 -25.61
CA PHE A 50 -34.06 -10.72 -25.96
C PHE A 50 -33.32 -10.13 -24.75
N ILE A 51 -33.96 -9.26 -23.97
CA ILE A 51 -33.36 -8.68 -22.75
C ILE A 51 -33.09 -9.78 -21.70
N TYR A 52 -34.04 -10.71 -21.51
CA TYR A 52 -33.88 -11.83 -20.58
C TYR A 52 -32.72 -12.75 -20.98
N GLU A 53 -32.68 -13.18 -22.25
CA GLU A 53 -31.61 -14.00 -22.79
C GLU A 53 -30.25 -13.29 -22.73
N HIS A 54 -30.20 -11.99 -23.04
CA HIS A 54 -28.97 -11.22 -22.96
C HIS A 54 -28.44 -11.13 -21.52
N ILE A 55 -29.28 -10.81 -20.52
CA ILE A 55 -28.90 -10.77 -19.09
C ILE A 55 -28.42 -12.15 -18.61
N HIS A 56 -29.14 -13.21 -18.97
CA HIS A 56 -28.84 -14.59 -18.57
C HIS A 56 -27.61 -15.17 -19.28
N TYR A 57 -27.35 -14.77 -20.53
CA TYR A 57 -26.10 -15.04 -21.24
C TYR A 57 -24.93 -14.30 -20.58
N ASP A 58 -25.11 -13.03 -20.23
CA ASP A 58 -24.10 -12.22 -19.56
C ASP A 58 -23.73 -12.78 -18.18
N ASP A 59 -24.70 -13.19 -17.36
CA ASP A 59 -24.43 -13.78 -16.03
C ASP A 59 -23.71 -15.14 -16.14
N LYS A 60 -24.07 -15.96 -17.14
CA LYS A 60 -23.43 -17.27 -17.37
C LYS A 60 -22.03 -17.19 -17.98
N ASN A 61 -21.78 -16.21 -18.86
CA ASN A 61 -20.51 -16.06 -19.55
C ASN A 61 -19.55 -15.06 -18.88
N LYS A 62 -20.02 -14.30 -17.87
CA LYS A 62 -19.15 -13.63 -16.92
C LYS A 62 -18.48 -14.66 -16.02
N THR A 63 -17.33 -15.15 -16.47
CA THR A 63 -16.25 -15.55 -15.56
C THR A 63 -16.17 -14.49 -14.47
N LYS A 64 -16.33 -14.88 -13.20
CA LYS A 64 -16.39 -13.96 -12.06
C LYS A 64 -15.01 -13.39 -11.74
N SER A 65 -14.51 -12.55 -12.65
CA SER A 65 -13.30 -11.77 -12.48
C SER A 65 -13.48 -10.85 -11.28
N ILE A 66 -12.40 -10.69 -10.51
CA ILE A 66 -12.39 -9.78 -9.37
C ILE A 66 -12.58 -8.36 -9.93
N PRO A 67 -13.62 -7.61 -9.51
CA PRO A 67 -13.84 -6.24 -9.98
C PRO A 67 -12.58 -5.40 -9.84
N GLN A 68 -12.25 -4.61 -10.87
CA GLN A 68 -10.98 -3.86 -10.93
C GLN A 68 -10.74 -2.96 -9.70
N TYR A 69 -11.81 -2.45 -9.07
CA TYR A 69 -11.69 -1.67 -7.84
C TYR A 69 -11.14 -2.49 -6.65
N LEU A 70 -11.51 -3.78 -6.52
CA LEU A 70 -10.93 -4.66 -5.50
C LEU A 70 -9.46 -4.99 -5.80
N ILE A 71 -9.11 -5.22 -7.06
CA ILE A 71 -7.70 -5.40 -7.48
C ILE A 71 -6.87 -4.17 -7.09
N ASN A 72 -7.39 -2.96 -7.35
CA ASN A 72 -6.73 -1.70 -7.00
C ASN A 72 -6.63 -1.48 -5.48
N VAL A 73 -7.62 -1.91 -4.69
CA VAL A 73 -7.60 -1.80 -3.22
C VAL A 73 -6.62 -2.81 -2.61
N TYR A 74 -6.63 -4.07 -3.05
CA TYR A 74 -5.68 -5.08 -2.59
C TYR A 74 -4.23 -4.69 -2.95
N SER A 75 -4.01 -4.16 -4.16
CA SER A 75 -2.69 -3.64 -4.57
C SER A 75 -2.19 -2.51 -3.66
N GLN A 76 -3.09 -1.62 -3.20
CA GLN A 76 -2.72 -0.58 -2.22
C GLN A 76 -2.38 -1.15 -0.85
N LEU A 77 -3.10 -2.17 -0.37
CA LEU A 77 -2.82 -2.84 0.90
C LEU A 77 -1.48 -3.61 0.87
N ASP A 78 -1.20 -4.36 -0.20
CA ASP A 78 0.08 -5.06 -0.36
C ASP A 78 1.25 -4.09 -0.54
N LYS A 79 1.05 -2.97 -1.24
CA LYS A 79 2.05 -1.89 -1.28
C LYS A 79 2.32 -1.32 0.11
N TRP A 80 1.28 -0.90 0.83
CA TRP A 80 1.42 -0.33 2.18
C TRP A 80 2.15 -1.29 3.15
N LYS A 81 1.77 -2.57 3.12
CA LYS A 81 2.47 -3.65 3.86
C LYS A 81 3.94 -3.76 3.49
N THR A 82 4.28 -3.67 2.20
CA THR A 82 5.68 -3.72 1.71
C THR A 82 6.47 -2.48 2.14
N ASP A 83 5.89 -1.29 1.98
CA ASP A 83 6.48 -0.02 2.40
C ASP A 83 6.73 0.00 3.93
N CYS A 84 5.81 -0.56 4.72
CA CYS A 84 5.96 -0.70 6.17
C CYS A 84 7.13 -1.64 6.56
N TYR A 85 7.26 -2.81 5.94
CA TYR A 85 8.40 -3.69 6.20
C TYR A 85 9.73 -3.05 5.80
N HIS A 86 9.79 -2.41 4.62
CA HIS A 86 10.99 -1.71 4.17
C HIS A 86 11.42 -0.59 5.13
N HIS A 87 10.45 0.15 5.70
CA HIS A 87 10.75 1.17 6.73
C HIS A 87 11.22 0.54 8.06
N ILE A 88 10.69 -0.62 8.45
CA ILE A 88 11.19 -1.37 9.62
C ILE A 88 12.64 -1.81 9.40
N ASP A 89 12.99 -2.31 8.22
CA ASP A 89 14.36 -2.70 7.87
C ASP A 89 15.32 -1.50 7.91
N ILE A 90 14.94 -0.36 7.34
CA ILE A 90 15.73 0.89 7.41
C ILE A 90 15.99 1.29 8.87
N VAL A 91 14.97 1.25 9.73
CA VAL A 91 15.13 1.56 11.16
C VAL A 91 16.03 0.54 11.85
N TYR A 92 15.83 -0.76 11.60
CA TYR A 92 16.66 -1.83 12.16
C TYR A 92 18.14 -1.66 11.79
N GLN A 93 18.46 -1.48 10.50
CA GLN A 93 19.85 -1.31 10.05
C GLN A 93 20.47 -0.04 10.64
N ARG A 94 19.72 1.07 10.74
CA ARG A 94 20.20 2.31 11.38
C ARG A 94 20.54 2.12 12.85
N ILE A 95 19.65 1.51 13.64
CA ILE A 95 19.89 1.24 15.07
C ILE A 95 21.06 0.26 15.23
N ARG A 96 21.14 -0.79 14.39
CA ARG A 96 22.26 -1.72 14.36
C ARG A 96 23.59 -1.00 14.11
N SER A 97 23.67 -0.14 13.09
CA SER A 97 24.89 0.64 12.81
C SER A 97 25.28 1.57 13.96
N GLN A 98 24.31 2.14 14.70
CA GLN A 98 24.61 2.93 15.90
C GLN A 98 25.24 2.07 17.01
N ILE A 99 24.69 0.88 17.28
CA ILE A 99 25.24 -0.06 18.28
C ILE A 99 26.65 -0.52 17.87
N GLU A 100 26.85 -0.89 16.59
CA GLU A 100 28.16 -1.27 16.08
C GLU A 100 29.18 -0.13 16.17
N ASN A 101 28.78 1.12 15.97
CA ASN A 101 29.67 2.28 16.10
C ASN A 101 30.04 2.58 17.56
N ILE A 102 29.11 2.42 18.51
CA ILE A 102 29.41 2.51 19.95
C ILE A 102 30.42 1.43 20.36
N ALA A 103 30.21 0.18 19.92
CA ALA A 103 31.14 -0.92 20.19
C ALA A 103 32.54 -0.66 19.59
N LYS A 104 32.61 -0.15 18.35
CA LYS A 104 33.88 0.25 17.70
C LYS A 104 34.59 1.40 18.42
N SER A 105 33.85 2.38 18.97
CA SER A 105 34.44 3.48 19.77
C SER A 105 35.11 2.93 21.03
N HIS A 106 34.39 2.13 21.83
CA HIS A 106 34.94 1.51 23.03
C HIS A 106 36.14 0.59 22.71
N GLN A 107 36.07 -0.21 21.65
CA GLN A 107 37.21 -1.04 21.23
C GLN A 107 38.43 -0.17 20.85
N HIS A 108 38.23 0.96 20.18
CA HIS A 108 39.30 1.89 19.86
C HIS A 108 39.90 2.53 21.12
N GLU A 109 39.06 2.97 22.06
CA GLU A 109 39.50 3.54 23.35
C GLU A 109 40.33 2.54 24.18
N GLU A 110 39.91 1.28 24.29
CA GLU A 110 40.71 0.24 24.97
C GLU A 110 42.02 -0.05 24.23
N THR A 111 42.01 -0.02 22.89
CA THR A 111 43.24 -0.18 22.10
C THR A 111 44.22 0.97 22.34
N GLN A 112 43.73 2.21 22.38
CA GLN A 112 44.57 3.40 22.67
C GLN A 112 45.12 3.39 24.10
N LYS A 113 44.31 3.00 25.11
CA LYS A 113 44.79 2.80 26.49
C LYS A 113 45.91 1.76 26.54
N THR A 114 45.76 0.65 25.83
CA THR A 114 46.75 -0.43 25.76
C THR A 114 48.06 0.06 25.13
N ILE A 115 48.00 0.76 24.00
CA ILE A 115 49.18 1.36 23.33
C ILE A 115 49.87 2.37 24.27
N HIS A 116 49.12 3.27 24.90
CA HIS A 116 49.66 4.27 25.82
C HIS A 116 50.34 3.65 27.07
N ASN A 117 49.78 2.56 27.60
CA ASN A 117 50.39 1.82 28.70
C ASN A 117 51.70 1.13 28.27
N ILE A 118 51.74 0.54 27.06
CA ILE A 118 52.97 -0.06 26.48
C ILE A 118 54.05 1.01 26.31
N GLU A 119 53.75 2.15 25.68
CA GLU A 119 54.70 3.27 25.55
C GLU A 119 55.24 3.74 26.91
N SER A 120 54.38 3.76 27.93
CA SER A 120 54.75 4.19 29.29
C SER A 120 55.69 3.20 29.96
N LEU A 121 55.47 1.88 29.77
CA LEU A 121 56.39 0.83 30.20
C LEU A 121 57.72 0.88 29.45
N GLU A 122 57.73 1.19 28.15
CA GLU A 122 58.96 1.36 27.37
C GLU A 122 59.77 2.58 27.82
N LYS A 123 59.11 3.72 28.11
CA LYS A 123 59.76 4.92 28.67
C LYS A 123 60.39 4.63 30.04
N LEU A 124 59.68 3.95 30.94
CA LEU A 124 60.26 3.49 32.22
C LEU A 124 61.44 2.53 32.03
N ARG A 125 61.30 1.54 31.12
CA ARG A 125 62.36 0.58 30.80
C ARG A 125 63.60 1.27 30.22
N GLN A 126 63.44 2.38 29.50
CA GLN A 126 64.55 3.17 28.99
C GLN A 126 65.24 3.99 30.09
N GLN A 127 64.47 4.67 30.94
CA GLN A 127 65.00 5.41 32.10
C GLN A 127 65.79 4.50 33.05
N ILE A 128 65.32 3.27 33.30
CA ILE A 128 66.06 2.27 34.09
C ILE A 128 67.39 1.89 33.41
N LYS A 129 67.43 1.71 32.08
CA LYS A 129 68.68 1.43 31.35
C LYS A 129 69.68 2.59 31.39
N GLU A 130 69.20 3.83 31.42
CA GLU A 130 70.04 5.03 31.46
C GLU A 130 70.70 5.17 32.84
N LEU A 131 69.91 5.07 33.91
CA LEU A 131 70.40 5.05 35.28
C LEU A 131 71.38 3.88 35.55
N LEU A 132 71.13 2.69 34.96
CA LEU A 132 72.06 1.56 35.03
C LEU A 132 73.38 1.76 34.26
N LYS A 133 73.45 2.70 33.30
CA LYS A 133 74.70 3.09 32.62
C LYS A 133 75.45 4.19 33.36
N GLU A 134 74.71 5.13 33.94
CA GLU A 134 75.27 6.26 34.71
C GLU A 134 75.90 5.78 36.03
N GLY A 135 75.38 4.70 36.62
CA GLY A 135 75.97 4.02 37.78
C GLY A 135 75.69 4.70 39.13
N ASP A 136 75.21 5.94 39.11
CA ASP A 136 74.64 6.63 40.27
C ASP A 136 73.11 6.67 40.15
N VAL A 137 72.40 6.25 41.20
CA VAL A 137 70.94 6.16 41.23
C VAL A 137 70.43 6.65 42.58
N THR A 138 69.82 7.84 42.60
CA THR A 138 69.25 8.36 43.84
C THR A 138 68.03 7.55 44.25
N TYR A 139 67.86 7.37 45.56
CA TYR A 139 66.67 6.73 46.14
C TYR A 139 65.36 7.38 45.65
N ARG A 140 65.37 8.69 45.40
CA ARG A 140 64.23 9.45 44.87
C ARG A 140 63.86 9.07 43.43
N GLN A 141 64.83 8.82 42.55
CA GLN A 141 64.57 8.31 41.19
C GLN A 141 63.96 6.91 41.25
N LEU A 142 64.57 6.01 42.03
CA LEU A 142 64.08 4.64 42.22
C LEU A 142 62.62 4.60 42.73
N GLU A 143 62.31 5.40 43.75
CA GLU A 143 60.97 5.45 44.35
C GLU A 143 59.92 6.13 43.44
N THR A 144 60.36 6.99 42.51
CA THR A 144 59.49 7.55 41.47
C THR A 144 59.13 6.49 40.44
N MET A 145 60.12 5.74 39.92
CA MET A 145 59.89 4.67 38.93
C MET A 145 59.06 3.51 39.48
N LYS A 146 59.28 3.11 40.74
CA LYS A 146 58.41 2.12 41.42
C LYS A 146 56.95 2.55 41.42
N ARG A 147 56.67 3.80 41.80
CA ARG A 147 55.30 4.34 41.85
C ARG A 147 54.64 4.32 40.48
N GLN A 148 55.35 4.75 39.44
CA GLN A 148 54.86 4.73 38.06
C GLN A 148 54.57 3.29 37.58
N LEU A 149 55.39 2.31 37.99
CA LEU A 149 55.15 0.89 37.70
C LEU A 149 53.89 0.35 38.41
N GLU A 150 53.70 0.63 39.70
CA GLU A 150 52.49 0.21 40.43
C GLU A 150 51.22 0.92 39.91
N GLU A 151 51.32 2.20 39.50
CA GLU A 151 50.23 2.91 38.83
C GLU A 151 49.84 2.28 37.49
N LEU A 152 50.80 1.76 36.71
CA LEU A 152 50.54 1.06 35.45
C LEU A 152 49.96 -0.34 35.69
N LYS A 153 50.52 -1.13 36.61
CA LYS A 153 49.94 -2.42 37.04
C LYS A 153 48.49 -2.28 37.51
N LYS A 154 48.19 -1.23 38.27
CA LYS A 154 46.82 -0.98 38.74
C LYS A 154 45.87 -0.72 37.57
N LYS A 155 46.27 0.07 36.57
CA LYS A 155 45.47 0.35 35.36
C LYS A 155 45.25 -0.91 34.50
N GLU A 156 46.24 -1.79 34.43
CA GLU A 156 46.13 -3.10 33.75
C GLU A 156 45.15 -4.05 34.47
N GLN A 157 45.03 -3.94 35.79
CA GLN A 157 44.13 -4.74 36.62
C GLN A 157 42.70 -4.16 36.76
N GLU A 158 42.39 -3.00 36.20
CA GLU A 158 41.02 -2.49 36.21
C GLU A 158 40.14 -3.28 35.23
N PRO A 159 38.99 -3.83 35.67
CA PRO A 159 38.15 -4.66 34.80
C PRO A 159 37.53 -3.83 33.66
N ILE A 160 37.56 -4.38 32.45
CA ILE A 160 37.03 -3.76 31.23
C ILE A 160 35.53 -3.45 31.41
N LYS A 161 35.17 -2.16 31.36
CA LYS A 161 33.79 -1.68 31.53
C LYS A 161 33.13 -1.50 30.16
N TYR A 162 32.37 -2.50 29.74
CA TYR A 162 31.51 -2.40 28.56
C TYR A 162 30.30 -1.48 28.82
N PRO A 163 29.79 -0.76 27.79
CA PRO A 163 28.58 0.05 27.91
C PRO A 163 27.33 -0.84 28.06
N ASP A 164 26.42 -0.45 28.95
CA ASP A 164 25.07 -1.03 29.07
C ASP A 164 24.16 -0.46 27.98
N ILE A 165 24.13 -1.12 26.83
CA ILE A 165 23.33 -0.71 25.67
C ILE A 165 21.94 -1.36 25.75
N ARG A 166 20.90 -0.54 25.97
CA ARG A 166 19.51 -0.98 26.06
C ARG A 166 18.65 -0.42 24.93
N ILE A 167 17.90 -1.29 24.27
CA ILE A 167 16.92 -0.90 23.24
C ILE A 167 15.56 -0.75 23.92
N ILE A 168 14.97 0.45 23.85
CA ILE A 168 13.61 0.73 24.33
C ILE A 168 12.68 0.76 23.11
N THR A 169 11.61 -0.04 23.14
CA THR A 169 10.60 -0.08 22.08
C THR A 169 9.22 0.28 22.64
N GLN A 170 8.34 0.79 21.77
CA GLN A 170 6.94 1.06 22.07
C GLN A 170 6.07 0.35 21.03
N LYS A 171 4.91 -0.17 21.45
CA LYS A 171 3.95 -0.77 20.52
C LYS A 171 3.16 0.34 19.82
N ILE A 172 3.11 0.28 18.50
CA ILE A 172 2.28 1.16 17.68
C ILE A 172 0.95 0.45 17.41
N ASP A 173 -0.15 1.17 17.62
CA ASP A 173 -1.50 0.71 17.32
C ASP A 173 -1.86 1.08 15.88
N VAL A 174 -1.80 0.10 14.98
CA VAL A 174 -1.89 0.31 13.53
C VAL A 174 -3.34 0.53 13.07
N GLU A 175 -4.33 0.05 13.82
CA GLU A 175 -5.76 0.21 13.47
C GLU A 175 -6.17 1.69 13.45
N LYS A 176 -5.53 2.52 14.28
CA LYS A 176 -5.73 3.98 14.30
C LYS A 176 -5.18 4.72 13.08
N HIS A 177 -4.45 4.04 12.19
CA HIS A 177 -3.77 4.63 11.04
C HIS A 177 -4.27 4.13 9.68
N VAL A 178 -5.24 3.21 9.65
CA VAL A 178 -5.83 2.66 8.42
C VAL A 178 -7.35 2.78 8.49
N SER A 179 -7.98 3.35 7.45
CA SER A 179 -9.44 3.44 7.36
C SER A 179 -9.90 3.21 5.93
N VAL A 180 -11.08 2.60 5.78
CA VAL A 180 -11.74 2.37 4.48
C VAL A 180 -12.90 3.34 4.36
N THR A 181 -12.87 4.19 3.34
CA THR A 181 -13.95 5.14 3.01
C THR A 181 -14.67 4.70 1.74
N THR A 182 -15.95 5.07 1.59
CA THR A 182 -16.74 4.80 0.38
C THR A 182 -17.61 6.00 0.02
N ASP A 183 -17.44 6.53 -1.20
CA ASP A 183 -18.20 7.69 -1.70
C ASP A 183 -19.60 7.27 -2.22
N ILE A 184 -20.44 6.74 -1.34
CA ILE A 184 -21.84 6.39 -1.68
C ILE A 184 -22.66 7.67 -1.80
N LYS A 185 -22.57 8.33 -2.97
CA LYS A 185 -23.43 9.46 -3.35
C LYS A 185 -24.84 8.96 -3.62
N HIS A 186 -25.63 8.85 -2.55
CA HIS A 186 -27.05 8.51 -2.61
C HIS A 186 -27.85 9.67 -3.22
N SER A 187 -27.96 9.68 -4.55
CA SER A 187 -28.76 10.65 -5.32
C SER A 187 -30.27 10.42 -5.12
N THR A 188 -30.76 10.72 -3.92
CA THR A 188 -32.17 10.62 -3.55
C THR A 188 -32.93 11.83 -4.11
N GLU A 189 -33.27 11.76 -5.39
CA GLU A 189 -33.95 12.83 -6.15
C GLU A 189 -35.41 13.03 -5.66
N LYS A 190 -35.57 13.79 -4.57
CA LYS A 190 -36.89 14.24 -4.12
C LYS A 190 -37.45 15.26 -5.11
N GLN A 191 -38.51 14.88 -5.81
CA GLN A 191 -39.30 15.78 -6.64
C GLN A 191 -39.78 16.99 -5.83
N GLN A 192 -39.39 18.19 -6.24
CA GLN A 192 -40.05 19.44 -5.88
C GLN A 192 -40.27 20.26 -7.15
N GLN A 193 -41.54 20.45 -7.51
CA GLN A 193 -41.94 21.46 -8.50
C GLN A 193 -41.82 22.86 -7.89
N PRO A 194 -41.35 23.85 -8.67
CA PRO A 194 -41.85 25.22 -8.57
C PRO A 194 -42.70 25.58 -9.79
N ARG A 195 -43.72 26.43 -9.58
CA ARG A 195 -44.45 27.07 -10.68
C ARG A 195 -43.61 28.23 -11.25
N SER A 196 -43.76 28.50 -12.54
CA SER A 196 -43.24 29.67 -13.26
C SER A 196 -44.22 30.87 -13.13
N PRO A 197 -44.02 32.07 -13.74
CA PRO A 197 -42.93 32.53 -14.64
C PRO A 197 -42.40 33.97 -14.35
N GLN A 198 -41.77 34.61 -15.36
CA GLN A 198 -41.22 35.98 -15.44
C GLN A 198 -39.75 36.13 -14.93
N LYS A 199 -38.88 36.98 -15.52
CA LYS A 199 -39.04 38.02 -16.56
C LYS A 199 -37.81 38.10 -17.51
N ILE A 200 -37.79 39.05 -18.46
CA ILE A 200 -36.96 39.00 -19.69
C ILE A 200 -35.85 40.08 -19.73
N SER A 201 -34.60 39.65 -20.01
CA SER A 201 -33.47 40.42 -20.64
C SER A 201 -32.89 41.66 -19.91
N PRO A 202 -31.76 42.24 -20.38
CA PRO A 202 -30.48 41.61 -20.79
C PRO A 202 -29.24 42.34 -20.20
N ASN A 203 -28.00 41.89 -20.48
CA ASN A 203 -26.98 42.64 -21.27
C ASN A 203 -25.62 41.89 -21.30
N LYS A 204 -24.74 42.33 -22.21
CA LYS A 204 -23.42 41.80 -22.59
C LYS A 204 -22.36 41.89 -21.48
N ASN A 205 -21.37 41.00 -21.54
CA ASN A 205 -20.00 41.46 -21.82
C ASN A 205 -19.13 40.38 -22.47
N SER A 206 -18.09 40.81 -23.19
CA SER A 206 -17.26 39.95 -24.06
C SER A 206 -15.80 40.42 -24.09
N PHE A 207 -14.84 39.54 -23.77
CA PHE A 207 -13.40 39.57 -24.14
C PHE A 207 -12.84 38.20 -23.68
N VAL A 208 -12.27 37.27 -24.46
CA VAL A 208 -11.32 37.27 -25.60
C VAL A 208 -9.84 37.29 -25.16
N HIS A 209 -9.17 36.13 -25.26
CA HIS A 209 -7.82 35.83 -25.79
C HIS A 209 -7.55 34.30 -25.51
N HIS A 210 -7.22 33.42 -26.48
CA HIS A 210 -5.96 33.22 -27.23
C HIS A 210 -4.74 32.92 -26.34
N ARG A 211 -3.87 31.90 -26.55
CA ARG A 211 -3.59 30.93 -27.66
C ARG A 211 -3.12 29.55 -27.04
N PHE A 212 -3.11 28.38 -27.72
CA PHE A 212 -2.05 27.82 -28.61
C PHE A 212 -0.59 28.07 -28.09
N VAL A 213 0.41 27.17 -28.10
CA VAL A 213 0.76 25.88 -28.77
C VAL A 213 1.55 25.03 -27.72
N GLY A 214 1.80 23.71 -27.74
CA GLY A 214 1.48 22.55 -28.60
C GLY A 214 2.68 21.55 -28.63
N TRP A 215 2.63 20.50 -29.48
CA TRP A 215 3.65 19.41 -29.67
C TRP A 215 3.79 18.41 -28.49
N SER A 216 3.94 17.06 -28.63
CA SER A 216 4.52 16.11 -29.62
C SER A 216 5.87 15.53 -29.16
N SER A 217 6.23 14.25 -29.31
CA SER A 217 5.47 13.00 -29.59
C SER A 217 6.41 11.77 -29.47
N SER A 218 6.02 10.73 -28.74
CA SER A 218 6.56 9.35 -28.76
C SER A 218 5.78 8.46 -27.77
N GLY A 219 5.73 7.12 -27.89
CA GLY A 219 6.16 6.26 -29.00
C GLY A 219 6.69 4.91 -28.51
N GLN A 220 6.01 3.80 -28.85
CA GLN A 220 6.33 2.41 -28.46
C GLN A 220 6.14 2.15 -26.92
N THR A 221 6.02 0.91 -26.41
CA THR A 221 6.29 -0.44 -26.96
C THR A 221 5.16 -1.44 -26.69
N ILE A 222 5.12 -2.50 -27.50
CA ILE A 222 4.62 -3.84 -27.10
C ILE A 222 5.70 -4.83 -27.54
N GLU A 223 6.40 -5.50 -26.61
CA GLU A 223 6.90 -6.85 -26.88
C GLU A 223 7.19 -7.69 -25.63
N LYS A 224 7.31 -9.00 -25.86
CA LYS A 224 7.13 -10.14 -24.95
C LYS A 224 8.05 -10.19 -23.73
N CYS A 225 7.58 -10.89 -22.69
CA CYS A 225 8.38 -11.38 -21.57
C CYS A 225 9.42 -12.44 -22.00
N PRO A 226 10.69 -12.33 -21.54
CA PRO A 226 11.67 -13.39 -21.61
C PRO A 226 12.36 -13.62 -20.24
N MET A 227 11.79 -14.47 -19.38
CA MET A 227 12.49 -15.17 -18.28
C MET A 227 11.50 -16.14 -17.59
N CYS A 228 11.33 -17.34 -18.16
CA CYS A 228 10.60 -18.46 -17.54
C CYS A 228 11.50 -19.69 -17.53
N SER A 229 12.60 -19.60 -16.77
CA SER A 229 13.61 -20.66 -16.68
C SER A 229 14.44 -20.51 -15.41
N GLU A 230 14.01 -21.15 -14.32
CA GLU A 230 14.87 -21.97 -13.45
C GLU A 230 14.03 -22.77 -12.44
N ILE A 231 14.64 -23.78 -11.79
CA ILE A 231 13.98 -24.87 -11.05
C ILE A 231 14.75 -25.11 -9.72
N PHE A 232 14.06 -25.62 -8.68
CA PHE A 232 14.52 -25.83 -7.28
C PHE A 232 14.59 -24.53 -6.46
N PRO A 233 14.49 -24.54 -5.10
CA PRO A 233 14.91 -25.56 -4.10
C PRO A 233 13.94 -26.75 -3.97
N LEU A 234 14.34 -27.98 -3.60
CA LEU A 234 15.16 -28.45 -2.45
C LEU A 234 14.50 -28.21 -1.08
N SER A 235 13.81 -29.25 -0.60
CA SER A 235 13.33 -29.37 0.77
C SER A 235 14.48 -29.73 1.73
N MET A 236 14.78 -28.86 2.70
CA MET A 236 15.57 -29.21 3.88
C MET A 236 14.74 -28.99 5.15
N THR A 237 14.28 -30.09 5.75
CA THR A 237 13.84 -30.11 7.14
C THR A 237 15.06 -30.19 8.06
N MET A 238 15.10 -29.38 9.10
CA MET A 238 16.19 -29.33 10.09
C MET A 238 15.59 -29.18 11.49
N ALA A 239 15.23 -30.30 12.10
CA ALA A 239 14.81 -30.38 13.49
C ALA A 239 14.97 -31.81 14.02
N ASP A 240 16.20 -32.20 14.38
CA ASP A 240 16.46 -33.02 15.58
C ASP A 240 17.96 -33.08 15.89
N ARG A 241 18.34 -32.63 17.09
CA ARG A 241 19.68 -32.80 17.68
C ARG A 241 19.57 -32.90 19.20
N THR A 242 18.99 -34.01 19.67
CA THR A 242 19.03 -34.40 21.07
C THR A 242 20.46 -34.81 21.45
N VAL A 243 21.18 -33.95 22.17
CA VAL A 243 22.51 -34.29 22.69
C VAL A 243 22.35 -34.94 24.06
N HIS A 244 22.48 -36.26 24.11
CA HIS A 244 22.73 -36.95 25.38
C HIS A 244 24.16 -36.66 25.85
N ILE A 245 24.29 -36.09 27.03
CA ILE A 245 25.53 -36.15 27.81
C ILE A 245 25.45 -37.44 28.63
N ASN A 246 26.34 -38.39 28.34
CA ASN A 246 26.56 -39.54 29.21
C ASN A 246 27.86 -39.31 29.98
N ASP A 247 27.75 -39.10 31.29
CA ASP A 247 28.88 -39.24 32.20
C ASP A 247 29.27 -40.72 32.30
N HIS A 248 30.55 -41.05 32.03
CA HIS A 248 31.24 -42.19 32.64
C HIS A 248 32.76 -42.07 32.46
N LEU A 249 33.47 -41.74 33.53
CA LEU A 249 34.69 -42.45 33.89
C LEU A 249 34.29 -43.79 34.54
N PRO A 250 35.17 -44.80 34.42
CA PRO A 250 35.81 -45.30 35.65
C PRO A 250 37.34 -45.46 35.53
N ASP A 251 37.93 -45.63 36.71
CA ASP A 251 39.33 -45.91 37.09
C ASP A 251 40.22 -46.67 36.08
#